data_AF-A0A429TLZ8-F1
#
_entry.id   AF-A0A429TLZ8-F1
#
_cell.length_a   1.000
_cell.length_b   1.000
_cell.length_c   1.000
_cell.angle_alpha   90.00
_cell.angle_beta   90.00
_cell.angle_gamma   90.00
#
_symmetry.space_group_name_H-M   'P 1'
#
loop_
_entity.id
_entity.type
_entity.pdbx_description
1 polymer ?
#
loop_
_entity_poly.entity_id
_entity_poly.type
_entity_poly.pdbx_seq_one_letter_code
_entity_poly.pdbx_strand_id
1 'polypeptide(L)'
;MTFDPFANNNQSAAEQAPAHAVNTAMPAAVASAPNPFKIGFTLKAADQMSGEWLTPAVYGQTAQETAERGRDLIHAMQEVGLIDLTAKAASYVRSQHIASEKPKGKPSFQGGKVQHQPQEGEFTCEHGKRNFKDGGSWAAQFCGAPQGVPKSEQCPPLWRQKDGSFKAK
;
A
#
# COMPACT_ATOMS: atom_id res chain seq x y z
N MET A 1 -1.09 68.38 -67.11
CA MET A 1 -1.93 68.19 -65.91
C MET A 1 -2.01 66.68 -65.71
N THR A 2 -1.54 66.01 -64.66
CA THR A 2 -1.30 66.41 -63.26
C THR A 2 -0.53 65.28 -62.55
N PHE A 3 0.47 65.67 -61.74
CA PHE A 3 1.01 65.07 -60.50
C PHE A 3 0.99 63.54 -60.27
N ASP A 4 2.17 62.92 -60.14
CA ASP A 4 2.37 61.65 -59.42
C ASP A 4 2.91 61.96 -58.00
N PRO A 5 2.16 61.67 -56.93
CA PRO A 5 2.40 62.16 -55.57
C PRO A 5 3.60 61.57 -54.79
N PHE A 6 4.45 60.70 -55.36
CA PHE A 6 5.48 60.00 -54.56
C PHE A 6 6.91 59.94 -55.15
N ALA A 7 7.30 60.88 -56.00
CA ALA A 7 8.73 61.17 -56.14
C ALA A 7 9.29 61.77 -54.84
N ASN A 8 10.54 61.41 -54.49
CA ASN A 8 11.39 61.87 -53.38
C ASN A 8 11.09 61.33 -51.96
N ASN A 9 12.06 61.00 -51.10
CA ASN A 9 13.52 60.99 -51.20
C ASN A 9 14.09 60.29 -49.95
N ASN A 10 15.38 59.95 -50.02
CA ASN A 10 16.33 59.76 -48.91
C ASN A 10 16.22 58.45 -48.11
N GLN A 11 17.16 57.53 -48.35
CA GLN A 11 18.47 57.45 -47.66
C GLN A 11 18.35 56.92 -46.24
N SER A 12 18.79 55.68 -46.04
CA SER A 12 19.95 55.33 -45.17
C SER A 12 19.78 53.96 -44.52
N ALA A 13 20.78 53.11 -44.77
CA ALA A 13 21.33 52.06 -43.91
C ALA A 13 20.46 51.44 -42.80
N ALA A 14 20.25 50.12 -42.89
CA ALA A 14 20.41 49.23 -41.74
C ALA A 14 20.65 47.78 -42.21
N GLU A 15 21.86 47.29 -41.94
CA GLU A 15 22.15 45.93 -41.48
C GLU A 15 21.54 44.73 -42.25
N GLN A 16 22.30 44.17 -43.20
CA GLN A 16 22.16 42.75 -43.51
C GLN A 16 22.66 41.93 -42.32
N ALA A 17 21.74 41.58 -41.42
CA ALA A 17 21.96 40.55 -40.41
C ALA A 17 22.38 39.23 -41.10
N PRO A 18 23.33 38.47 -40.53
CA PRO A 18 23.88 37.30 -41.20
C PRO A 18 22.79 36.27 -41.45
N ALA A 19 22.85 35.62 -42.62
CA ALA A 19 22.00 34.50 -42.96
C ALA A 19 22.08 33.43 -41.84
N HIS A 20 21.05 33.35 -41.01
CA HIS A 20 20.89 32.22 -40.11
C HIS A 20 20.62 31.00 -40.99
N ALA A 21 21.57 30.06 -41.01
CA ALA A 21 21.36 28.74 -41.56
C ALA A 21 20.06 28.18 -40.96
N VAL A 22 19.09 27.88 -41.82
CA VAL A 22 17.91 27.11 -41.43
C VAL A 22 18.43 25.75 -40.97
N ASN A 23 18.55 25.58 -39.66
CA ASN A 23 18.79 24.28 -39.06
C ASN A 23 17.55 23.42 -39.36
N THR A 24 17.60 22.65 -40.45
CA THR A 24 16.76 21.47 -40.68
C THR A 24 17.19 20.34 -39.75
N ALA A 25 17.35 20.63 -38.47
CA ALA A 25 17.42 19.59 -37.45
C ALA A 25 16.01 19.03 -37.32
N MET A 26 15.73 17.96 -38.06
CA MET A 26 14.61 17.08 -37.74
C MET A 26 14.67 16.78 -36.24
N PRO A 27 13.56 16.84 -35.50
CA PRO A 27 13.57 16.39 -34.11
C PRO A 27 14.06 14.94 -34.11
N ALA A 28 15.15 14.70 -33.37
CA ALA A 28 15.65 13.36 -33.14
C ALA A 28 14.48 12.51 -32.64
N ALA A 29 14.19 11.40 -33.31
CA ALA A 29 13.21 10.44 -32.83
C ALA A 29 13.59 10.07 -31.40
N VAL A 30 12.80 10.52 -30.42
CA VAL A 30 12.93 10.09 -29.03
C VAL A 30 12.84 8.57 -29.06
N ALA A 31 13.97 7.91 -28.81
CA ALA A 31 14.04 6.47 -28.74
C ALA A 31 12.95 6.01 -27.78
N SER A 32 11.93 5.34 -28.31
CA SER A 32 10.82 4.84 -27.50
C SER A 32 11.44 3.95 -26.43
N ALA A 33 11.23 4.29 -25.16
CA ALA A 33 11.75 3.50 -24.06
C ALA A 33 11.33 2.04 -24.28
N PRO A 34 12.25 1.06 -24.16
CA PRO A 34 11.88 -0.34 -24.34
C PRO A 34 10.79 -0.70 -23.33
N ASN A 35 9.60 -1.06 -23.84
CA ASN A 35 8.38 -1.34 -23.09
C ASN A 35 7.90 -0.19 -22.18
N PRO A 36 7.25 0.85 -22.74
CA PRO A 36 6.80 2.00 -21.96
C PRO A 36 5.63 1.68 -21.01
N PHE A 37 4.98 0.51 -21.15
CA PHE A 37 3.87 0.10 -20.29
C PHE A 37 4.32 -0.94 -19.27
N LYS A 38 3.88 -0.78 -18.01
CA LYS A 38 4.09 -1.72 -16.91
C LYS A 38 2.75 -1.98 -16.22
N ILE A 39 2.42 -3.25 -16.00
CA ILE A 39 1.32 -3.64 -15.11
C ILE A 39 1.90 -4.44 -13.95
N GLY A 40 1.66 -3.96 -12.74
CA GLY A 40 1.92 -4.69 -11.50
C GLY A 40 0.63 -5.23 -10.92
N PHE A 41 0.63 -6.49 -10.52
CA PHE A 41 -0.48 -7.10 -9.78
C PHE A 41 -0.07 -7.23 -8.32
N THR A 42 -1.03 -7.14 -7.40
CA THR A 42 -0.78 -7.43 -5.99
C THR A 42 -1.82 -8.45 -5.56
N LEU A 43 -1.37 -9.69 -5.39
CA LEU A 43 -2.22 -10.81 -4.97
C LEU A 43 -2.07 -10.98 -3.46
N LYS A 44 -3.20 -11.04 -2.75
CA LYS A 44 -3.24 -11.21 -1.29
C LYS A 44 -3.71 -12.62 -0.94
N ALA A 45 -2.90 -13.35 -0.19
CA ALA A 45 -3.15 -14.77 0.09
C ALA A 45 -4.17 -15.05 1.23
N ALA A 46 -4.81 -14.03 1.83
CA ALA A 46 -5.80 -14.23 2.90
C ALA A 46 -6.83 -13.09 3.00
N ASP A 47 -7.99 -13.41 3.60
CA ASP A 47 -8.95 -12.40 4.02
C ASP A 47 -8.43 -11.61 5.25
N GLN A 48 -8.98 -10.41 5.47
CA GLN A 48 -8.71 -9.59 6.65
C GLN A 48 -7.23 -9.22 6.93
N MET A 49 -6.62 -8.49 6.00
CA MET A 49 -5.41 -7.66 6.28
C MET A 49 -4.13 -8.40 6.71
N SER A 50 -4.13 -9.73 6.79
CA SER A 50 -3.01 -10.49 7.35
C SER A 50 -2.45 -11.59 6.44
N GLY A 51 -2.80 -11.55 5.14
CA GLY A 51 -2.20 -12.41 4.13
C GLY A 51 -0.95 -11.78 3.51
N GLU A 52 -0.03 -12.63 3.07
CA GLU A 52 1.16 -12.26 2.33
C GLU A 52 0.80 -11.77 0.94
N TRP A 53 1.72 -10.94 0.43
CA TRP A 53 1.57 -10.25 -0.83
C TRP A 53 2.52 -10.85 -1.84
N LEU A 54 2.00 -11.14 -3.03
CA LEU A 54 2.77 -11.49 -4.20
C LEU A 54 2.61 -10.35 -5.22
N THR A 55 3.72 -9.74 -5.62
CA THR A 55 3.71 -8.51 -6.43
C THR A 55 4.42 -8.70 -7.78
N PRO A 56 3.90 -9.52 -8.70
CA PRO A 56 4.50 -9.70 -10.02
C PRO A 56 4.26 -8.46 -10.89
N ALA A 57 5.15 -8.26 -11.86
CA ALA A 57 5.03 -7.19 -12.84
C ALA A 57 5.41 -7.67 -14.24
N VAL A 58 4.70 -7.15 -15.23
CA VAL A 58 4.96 -7.36 -16.67
C VAL A 58 5.16 -6.02 -17.36
N TYR A 59 5.93 -6.06 -18.45
CA TYR A 59 6.23 -4.92 -19.29
C TYR A 59 5.84 -5.24 -20.74
N GLY A 60 5.38 -4.23 -21.49
CA GLY A 60 5.03 -4.40 -22.91
C GLY A 60 5.11 -3.09 -23.71
N GLN A 61 5.01 -3.22 -25.03
CA GLN A 61 5.08 -2.10 -25.97
C GLN A 61 3.76 -1.36 -26.10
N THR A 62 2.65 -2.04 -25.83
CA THR A 62 1.31 -1.46 -25.76
C THR A 62 0.60 -1.83 -24.46
N ALA A 63 -0.41 -1.04 -24.08
CA ALA A 63 -1.24 -1.35 -22.91
C ALA A 63 -1.95 -2.71 -23.04
N GLN A 64 -2.46 -3.04 -24.23
CA GLN A 64 -3.17 -4.30 -24.50
C GLN A 64 -2.22 -5.50 -24.37
N GLU A 65 -1.07 -5.46 -25.03
CA GLU A 65 -0.05 -6.50 -24.93
C GLU A 65 0.41 -6.71 -23.48
N THR A 66 0.58 -5.61 -22.73
CA THR A 66 0.99 -5.69 -21.32
C THR A 66 -0.08 -6.38 -20.47
N ALA A 67 -1.37 -6.15 -20.76
CA ALA A 67 -2.47 -6.82 -20.08
C ALA A 67 -2.54 -8.32 -20.43
N GLU A 68 -2.36 -8.68 -21.70
CA GLU A 68 -2.31 -10.07 -22.17
C GLU A 68 -1.15 -10.83 -21.51
N ARG A 69 0.06 -10.23 -21.47
CA ARG A 69 1.21 -10.77 -20.73
C ARG A 69 0.92 -10.94 -19.24
N GLY A 70 0.17 -10.00 -18.66
CA GLY A 70 -0.24 -10.07 -17.25
C GLY A 70 -1.14 -11.26 -16.97
N ARG A 71 -2.14 -11.50 -17.82
CA ARG A 71 -3.00 -12.69 -17.77
C ARG A 71 -2.16 -13.96 -17.89
N ASP A 72 -1.29 -14.03 -18.90
CA ASP A 72 -0.49 -15.23 -19.18
C ASP A 72 0.50 -15.51 -18.04
N LEU A 73 1.07 -14.47 -17.43
CA LEU A 73 1.90 -14.62 -16.24
C LEU A 73 1.11 -15.21 -15.07
N ILE A 74 -0.12 -14.75 -14.81
CA ILE A 74 -0.95 -15.29 -13.73
C ILE A 74 -1.25 -16.78 -13.97
N HIS A 75 -1.61 -17.17 -15.19
CA HIS A 75 -1.82 -18.59 -15.53
C HIS A 75 -0.54 -19.41 -15.38
N ALA A 76 0.59 -18.95 -15.90
CA ALA A 76 1.86 -19.65 -15.76
C ALA A 76 2.26 -19.84 -14.30
N MET A 77 2.07 -18.80 -13.46
CA MET A 77 2.33 -18.87 -12.01
C MET A 77 1.45 -19.89 -11.30
N GLN A 78 0.20 -20.05 -11.73
CA GLN A 78 -0.70 -21.08 -11.22
C GLN A 78 -0.23 -22.48 -11.67
N GLU A 79 0.04 -22.67 -12.96
CA GLU A 79 0.43 -23.96 -13.55
C GLU A 79 1.72 -24.52 -12.95
N VAL A 80 2.73 -23.67 -12.72
CA VAL A 80 4.00 -24.11 -12.10
C VAL A 80 3.92 -24.19 -10.56
N GLY A 81 2.74 -23.92 -9.97
CA GLY A 81 2.52 -24.00 -8.53
C GLY A 81 3.21 -22.89 -7.72
N LEU A 82 3.63 -21.79 -8.35
CA LEU A 82 4.31 -20.69 -7.66
C LEU A 82 3.39 -20.00 -6.64
N ILE A 83 2.09 -19.90 -6.95
CA ILE A 83 1.08 -19.35 -6.03
C ILE A 83 1.01 -20.21 -4.76
N ASP A 84 0.91 -21.53 -4.92
CA ASP A 84 0.83 -22.47 -3.79
C ASP A 84 2.12 -22.49 -2.97
N LEU A 85 3.27 -22.47 -3.64
CA LEU A 85 4.58 -22.41 -2.98
C LEU A 85 4.72 -21.12 -2.16
N THR A 86 4.29 -19.99 -2.71
CA THR A 86 4.31 -18.69 -2.02
C THR A 86 3.44 -18.76 -0.76
N ALA A 87 2.23 -19.31 -0.86
CA ALA A 87 1.32 -19.45 0.28
C ALA A 87 1.87 -20.40 1.37
N LYS A 88 2.58 -21.47 0.97
CA LYS A 88 3.26 -22.38 1.90
C LYS A 88 4.46 -21.72 2.58
N ALA A 89 5.31 -21.02 1.83
CA ALA A 89 6.45 -20.30 2.38
C ALA A 89 6.01 -19.22 3.38
N ALA A 90 4.99 -18.44 3.01
CA ALA A 90 4.28 -17.51 3.87
C ALA A 90 3.81 -18.16 5.19
N SER A 91 3.07 -19.27 5.07
CA SER A 91 2.55 -20.00 6.23
C SER A 91 3.67 -20.57 7.10
N TYR A 92 4.76 -21.03 6.50
CA TYR A 92 5.95 -21.47 7.22
C TYR A 92 6.57 -20.32 8.01
N VAL A 93 6.84 -19.16 7.39
CA VAL A 93 7.39 -17.99 8.10
C VAL A 93 6.48 -17.57 9.26
N ARG A 94 5.14 -17.55 9.06
CA ARG A 94 4.17 -17.29 10.14
C ARG A 94 4.27 -18.31 11.27
N SER A 95 4.49 -19.58 10.96
CA SER A 95 4.62 -20.64 11.98
C SER A 95 5.91 -20.55 12.79
N GLN A 96 6.99 -20.04 12.17
CA GLN A 96 8.29 -19.89 12.81
C GLN A 96 8.44 -18.57 13.56
N HIS A 97 7.72 -17.53 13.15
CA HIS A 97 7.61 -16.32 13.94
C HIS A 97 6.70 -16.58 15.15
N ILE A 98 7.30 -16.62 16.34
CA ILE A 98 6.57 -16.31 17.58
C ILE A 98 6.06 -14.89 17.39
N ALA A 99 4.79 -14.76 17.00
CA ALA A 99 4.19 -13.46 16.77
C ALA A 99 4.30 -12.66 18.07
N SER A 100 5.09 -11.59 18.08
CA SER A 100 4.94 -10.52 19.07
C SER A 100 3.46 -10.20 19.11
N GLU A 101 2.85 -10.24 20.30
CA GLU A 101 1.40 -10.12 20.49
C GLU A 101 0.85 -9.06 19.55
N LYS A 102 -0.01 -9.46 18.60
CA LYS A 102 -0.68 -8.51 17.72
C LYS A 102 -1.31 -7.44 18.62
N PRO A 103 -1.12 -6.14 18.36
CA PRO A 103 -1.76 -5.09 19.14
C PRO A 103 -3.26 -5.35 19.18
N LYS A 104 -3.78 -5.71 20.35
CA LYS A 104 -5.20 -5.99 20.55
C LYS A 104 -5.94 -4.66 20.60
N GLY A 105 -6.60 -4.32 19.50
CA GLY A 105 -7.45 -3.14 19.33
C GLY A 105 -7.89 -3.02 17.88
N LYS A 106 -9.08 -2.44 17.61
CA LYS A 106 -9.48 -2.14 16.23
C LYS A 106 -8.53 -1.06 15.69
N PRO A 107 -7.77 -1.32 14.62
CA PRO A 107 -6.97 -0.27 13.99
C PRO A 107 -7.92 0.80 13.45
N SER A 108 -7.69 2.06 13.83
CA SER A 108 -8.42 3.20 13.28
C SER A 108 -7.52 4.00 12.37
N PHE A 109 -8.06 4.47 11.24
CA PHE A 109 -7.34 5.31 10.30
C PHE A 109 -7.69 6.78 10.59
N GLN A 110 -6.74 7.54 11.12
CA GLN A 110 -6.90 8.96 11.42
C GLN A 110 -5.65 9.73 10.98
N GLY A 111 -5.84 10.83 10.23
CA GLY A 111 -4.73 11.68 9.78
C GLY A 111 -3.76 11.01 8.80
N GLY A 112 -4.23 10.07 7.97
CA GLY A 112 -3.40 9.38 6.97
C GLY A 112 -2.49 8.29 7.53
N LYS A 113 -2.63 7.92 8.81
CA LYS A 113 -1.85 6.85 9.46
C LYS A 113 -2.78 5.90 10.23
N VAL A 114 -2.38 4.64 10.31
CA VAL A 114 -3.02 3.65 11.18
C VAL A 114 -2.59 3.95 12.62
N GLN A 115 -3.55 4.27 13.48
CA GLN A 115 -3.32 4.45 14.91
C GLN A 115 -3.87 3.24 15.66
N HIS A 116 -3.04 2.71 16.56
CA HIS A 116 -3.45 1.72 17.56
C HIS A 116 -3.72 2.46 18.86
N GLN A 117 -4.94 2.31 19.41
CA GLN A 117 -5.27 2.91 20.70
C GLN A 117 -4.36 2.33 21.79
N PRO A 118 -3.74 3.17 22.64
CA PRO A 118 -2.99 2.69 23.78
C PRO A 118 -3.93 2.00 24.77
N GLN A 119 -3.56 0.79 25.22
CA GLN A 119 -4.29 0.08 26.26
C GLN A 119 -4.09 0.80 27.61
N GLU A 120 -5.19 1.17 28.24
CA GLU A 120 -5.20 1.66 29.62
C GLU A 120 -4.94 0.51 30.60
N GLY A 121 -3.87 0.63 31.40
CA GLY A 121 -3.62 -0.11 32.63
C GLY A 121 -3.25 -1.58 32.45
N GLU A 122 -2.06 -1.95 32.88
CA GLU A 122 -1.63 -3.35 32.94
C GLU A 122 -2.29 -4.05 34.15
N PHE A 123 -3.40 -4.75 33.91
CA PHE A 123 -4.07 -5.54 34.95
C PHE A 123 -3.53 -6.98 34.94
N THR A 124 -3.17 -7.50 36.11
CA THR A 124 -2.62 -8.85 36.28
C THR A 124 -3.51 -9.72 37.18
N CYS A 125 -3.37 -11.03 37.06
CA CYS A 125 -3.85 -12.02 38.03
C CYS A 125 -2.77 -13.07 38.28
N GLU A 126 -3.05 -14.06 39.14
CA GLU A 126 -2.13 -15.16 39.46
C GLU A 126 -1.71 -15.99 38.24
N HIS A 127 -2.50 -15.93 37.16
CA HIS A 127 -2.22 -16.59 35.88
C HIS A 127 -1.46 -15.69 34.88
N GLY A 128 -0.99 -14.51 35.31
CA GLY A 128 -0.25 -13.56 34.50
C GLY A 128 -1.05 -12.35 34.04
N LYS A 129 -0.62 -11.73 32.93
CA LYS A 129 -1.26 -10.53 32.37
C LYS A 129 -2.67 -10.85 31.89
N ARG A 130 -3.63 -9.98 32.23
CA ARG A 130 -5.01 -10.12 31.75
C ARG A 130 -5.15 -9.70 30.29
N ASN A 131 -6.08 -10.33 29.60
CA ASN A 131 -6.42 -10.06 28.22
C ASN A 131 -7.56 -9.03 28.14
N PHE A 132 -7.24 -7.81 27.71
CA PHE A 132 -8.24 -6.79 27.45
C PHE A 132 -9.07 -7.12 26.19
N LYS A 133 -10.40 -6.92 26.28
CA LYS A 133 -11.32 -6.94 25.15
C LYS A 133 -12.27 -5.75 25.20
N ASP A 134 -12.44 -5.08 24.06
CA ASP A 134 -13.37 -3.97 23.86
C ASP A 134 -14.44 -4.36 22.83
N GLY A 135 -15.71 -4.30 23.24
CA GLY A 135 -16.89 -4.57 22.42
C GLY A 135 -17.65 -3.31 22.00
N GLY A 136 -17.06 -2.11 22.16
CA GLY A 136 -17.68 -0.81 21.90
C GLY A 136 -18.55 -0.35 23.07
N SER A 137 -19.65 -1.07 23.35
CA SER A 137 -20.56 -0.77 24.46
C SER A 137 -20.12 -1.35 25.81
N TRP A 138 -19.13 -2.24 25.81
CA TRP A 138 -18.56 -2.86 27.00
C TRP A 138 -17.05 -3.07 26.81
N ALA A 139 -16.31 -3.12 27.91
CA ALA A 139 -14.92 -3.56 27.91
C ALA A 139 -14.62 -4.40 29.15
N ALA A 140 -13.72 -5.37 29.03
CA ALA A 140 -13.37 -6.27 30.13
C ALA A 140 -11.92 -6.79 30.04
N GLN A 141 -11.36 -7.14 31.20
CA GLN A 141 -10.05 -7.76 31.38
C GLN A 141 -10.24 -9.23 31.77
N PHE A 142 -9.91 -10.16 30.88
CA PHE A 142 -10.06 -11.61 31.07
C PHE A 142 -8.79 -12.24 31.64
N CYS A 143 -8.91 -13.39 32.31
CA CYS A 143 -7.75 -14.15 32.77
C CYS A 143 -6.78 -14.48 31.61
N GLY A 144 -5.47 -14.41 31.88
CA GLY A 144 -4.39 -14.72 30.94
C GLY A 144 -4.02 -16.20 30.85
N ALA A 145 -4.75 -17.08 31.55
CA ALA A 145 -4.39 -18.49 31.68
C ALA A 145 -4.18 -19.19 30.32
N PRO A 146 -3.21 -20.12 30.24
CA PRO A 146 -2.96 -20.89 29.02
C PRO A 146 -4.21 -21.61 28.50
N GLN A 147 -4.26 -21.81 27.19
CA GLN A 147 -5.33 -22.57 26.56
C GLN A 147 -5.35 -23.99 27.13
N GLY A 148 -6.49 -24.41 27.68
CA GLY A 148 -6.65 -25.73 28.33
C GLY A 148 -6.94 -25.65 29.84
N VAL A 149 -6.71 -24.51 30.49
CA VAL A 149 -7.09 -24.31 31.89
C VAL A 149 -8.62 -24.25 32.03
N PRO A 150 -9.25 -25.10 32.87
CA PRO A 150 -10.68 -25.09 33.10
C PRO A 150 -11.20 -23.72 33.53
N LYS A 151 -12.41 -23.34 33.10
CA LYS A 151 -13.01 -22.04 33.46
C LYS A 151 -13.16 -21.81 34.96
N SER A 152 -13.29 -22.89 35.74
CA SER A 152 -13.36 -22.86 37.21
C SER A 152 -12.05 -22.42 37.87
N GLU A 153 -10.92 -22.61 37.19
CA GLU A 153 -9.59 -22.23 37.65
C GLU A 153 -9.18 -20.85 37.11
N GLN A 154 -9.94 -20.29 36.16
CA GLN A 154 -9.69 -18.96 35.63
C GLN A 154 -10.27 -17.87 36.54
N CYS A 155 -9.50 -16.81 36.76
CA CYS A 155 -9.99 -15.65 37.50
C CYS A 155 -11.22 -15.01 36.80
N PRO A 156 -12.21 -14.52 37.57
CA PRO A 156 -13.38 -13.87 36.98
C PRO A 156 -12.96 -12.63 36.16
N PRO A 157 -13.71 -12.31 35.09
CA PRO A 157 -13.44 -11.13 34.28
C PRO A 157 -13.68 -9.85 35.08
N LEU A 158 -12.80 -8.86 34.92
CA LEU A 158 -13.03 -7.52 35.44
C LEU A 158 -13.71 -6.70 34.35
N TRP A 159 -14.85 -6.10 34.66
CA TRP A 159 -15.64 -5.29 33.73
C TRP A 159 -15.35 -3.81 33.93
N ARG A 160 -15.24 -3.07 32.82
CA ARG A 160 -15.09 -1.61 32.81
C ARG A 160 -16.35 -0.98 33.40
N GLN A 161 -16.15 -0.22 34.45
CA GLN A 161 -17.16 0.58 35.13
C GLN A 161 -17.35 1.92 34.42
N LYS A 162 -18.39 2.67 34.80
CA LYS A 162 -18.66 4.00 34.22
C LYS A 162 -17.56 5.03 34.53
N ASP A 163 -16.83 4.83 35.62
CA ASP A 163 -15.71 5.66 36.06
C ASP A 163 -14.36 5.27 35.41
N GLY A 164 -14.37 4.29 34.49
CA GLY A 164 -13.17 3.77 33.83
C GLY A 164 -12.43 2.69 34.60
N SER A 165 -12.79 2.42 35.87
CA SER A 165 -12.16 1.35 36.65
C SER A 165 -12.58 -0.04 36.19
N PHE A 166 -11.78 -1.06 36.52
CA PHE A 166 -12.09 -2.46 36.24
C PHE A 166 -12.36 -3.23 37.53
N LYS A 167 -13.55 -3.84 37.64
CA LYS A 167 -13.96 -4.59 38.83
C LYS A 167 -14.64 -5.90 38.45
N ALA A 168 -14.50 -6.93 39.29
CA ALA A 168 -15.32 -8.13 39.17
C ALA A 168 -16.79 -7.76 39.37
N LYS A 169 -17.70 -8.51 38.74
CA LYS A 169 -19.14 -8.37 38.98
C LYS A 169 -19.50 -8.85 40.38
#